data_AF-A0A9W8NHK9-F1
#
_entry.id   AF-A0A9W8NHK9-F1
#
_cell.length_a   1.000
_cell.length_b   1.000
_cell.length_c   1.000
_cell.angle_alpha   90.00
_cell.angle_beta   90.00
_cell.angle_gamma   90.00
#
_symmetry.space_group_name_H-M   'P 1'
#
loop_
_entity.id
_entity.type
_entity.pdbx_description
1 polymer ?
#
loop_
_entity_poly.entity_id
_entity_poly.type
_entity_poly.pdbx_seq_one_letter_code
_entity_poly.pdbx_strand_id
1 'polypeptide(L)'
;MGQDSSAEQDPTVGQDPTFIQHPAYGQYGEELEMEPESATTQSLAADQKPTEGQEPEMDSVEKLFEDLGGPHGRNISDSLSDNKKLQRILEEFLGRPASKDPDYQYLVKHAKKSFVDGPSNTSYLRQQLAHLAIQKTFSRKDQSFKARQLKYHRWLALGMKSESYPFQNRDPNGMPSTTRIGVLVNPTACASCGKRGANMRCPNCCSLQDEAHVLEKTAYCNKKCVQDHYKAHQKDHMFRRLHEATYMYRLAKIYRKNGLLYLIDENWDRAGITGRHVFIPPPKGLAESEEMYLGLLLWAQAEEVKLSPSFLIDYILQPVCKEIKIVYTQTRNVLSPHCQMSADGKVTNLNLHRHTVLKLTLRSDETYVLDLSAPQFGWKETLAPWDAWTNLRAFISDSEPFRSGSKKAIESTAELTGLDKEQQVARTKLMKEIVKEVRNIKDLGETLNADDHDFQQTKYMFTRMIENKIFLVIKNEYHKPEYRLWLCGAPNYGVRVSKSYTNVLKELWINPKEYDKLKESGTDMRKWWGDRIDGKLKDNLDTSGLTIVTGTSPQPLNLRDLTNRQK
;
A
#
# COMPACT_ATOMS: atom_id res chain seq x y z
N MET A 1 28.60 64.72 24.57
CA MET A 1 30.02 64.50 24.22
C MET A 1 30.35 63.04 24.47
N GLY A 2 31.02 62.38 23.54
CA GLY A 2 31.74 61.12 23.78
C GLY A 2 30.98 59.84 23.45
N GLN A 3 31.49 59.12 22.45
CA GLN A 3 31.07 57.83 21.92
C GLN A 3 31.43 56.69 22.90
N ASP A 4 30.71 55.56 22.86
CA ASP A 4 31.34 54.31 22.41
C ASP A 4 30.34 53.20 22.07
N SER A 5 30.70 52.51 21.00
CA SER A 5 30.01 51.45 20.29
C SER A 5 30.49 50.07 20.73
N SER A 6 29.60 49.10 20.87
CA SER A 6 29.91 47.72 20.51
C SER A 6 28.63 47.00 20.08
N ALA A 7 28.65 46.55 18.83
CA ALA A 7 27.62 45.75 18.20
C ALA A 7 27.97 44.26 18.40
N GLU A 8 27.05 43.50 18.97
CA GLU A 8 27.09 42.04 18.91
C GLU A 8 26.42 41.57 17.61
N GLN A 9 27.13 40.68 16.93
CA GLN A 9 26.80 40.10 15.64
C GLN A 9 25.79 38.96 15.81
N ASP A 10 24.69 39.08 15.08
CA ASP A 10 23.67 38.05 14.89
C ASP A 10 24.15 37.08 13.77
N PRO A 11 24.25 35.75 13.99
CA PRO A 11 24.65 34.83 12.94
C PRO A 11 23.48 34.60 11.98
N THR A 12 23.69 35.10 10.77
CA THR A 12 22.86 34.95 9.58
C THR A 12 22.52 33.48 9.27
N VAL A 13 21.22 33.20 9.28
CA VAL A 13 20.62 32.04 8.59
C VAL A 13 20.76 32.30 7.10
N GLY A 14 21.64 31.52 6.44
CA GLY A 14 21.82 31.54 5.00
C GLY A 14 20.52 31.22 4.28
N GLN A 15 19.93 32.23 3.66
CA GLN A 15 18.93 32.09 2.61
C GLN A 15 19.64 31.69 1.32
N ASP A 16 19.22 30.59 0.73
CA ASP A 16 19.58 30.21 -0.63
C ASP A 16 18.29 29.93 -1.39
N PRO A 17 17.86 30.81 -2.32
CA PRO A 17 16.89 30.45 -3.34
C PRO A 17 17.59 30.47 -4.70
N THR A 18 18.23 29.36 -5.05
CA THR A 18 18.41 29.05 -6.46
C THR A 18 17.07 28.57 -7.01
N PHE A 19 16.33 29.53 -7.57
CA PHE A 19 15.25 29.32 -8.51
C PHE A 19 15.79 28.47 -9.68
N ILE A 20 15.57 27.16 -9.64
CA ILE A 20 15.70 26.32 -10.82
C ILE A 20 14.46 26.60 -11.67
N GLN A 21 14.62 27.40 -12.72
CA GLN A 21 13.71 27.38 -13.85
C GLN A 21 13.65 25.93 -14.36
N HIS A 22 12.48 25.31 -14.19
CA HIS A 22 12.20 24.01 -14.76
C HIS A 22 12.44 24.09 -16.28
N PRO A 23 13.31 23.26 -16.88
CA PRO A 23 13.26 23.07 -18.31
C PRO A 23 11.90 22.46 -18.63
N ALA A 24 11.26 22.99 -19.66
CA ALA A 24 10.02 22.46 -20.22
C ALA A 24 10.14 20.94 -20.35
N TYR A 25 9.42 20.21 -19.51
CA TYR A 25 9.25 18.77 -19.69
C TYR A 25 8.52 18.59 -21.01
N GLY A 26 9.27 18.11 -22.01
CA GLY A 26 8.72 17.66 -23.28
C GLY A 26 7.56 16.71 -23.04
N GLN A 27 6.59 16.81 -23.92
CA GLN A 27 5.35 16.04 -23.97
C GLN A 27 5.62 14.53 -23.86
N TYR A 28 5.66 14.00 -22.64
CA TYR A 28 5.32 12.60 -22.37
C TYR A 28 3.80 12.53 -22.23
N GLY A 29 3.17 12.76 -23.37
CA GLY A 29 1.76 12.58 -23.65
C GLY A 29 1.66 11.96 -25.04
N GLU A 30 2.44 10.92 -25.33
CA GLU A 30 1.92 9.89 -26.22
C GLU A 30 0.82 9.21 -25.42
N GLU A 31 -0.40 9.66 -25.69
CA GLU A 31 -1.56 8.83 -25.50
C GLU A 31 -1.22 7.48 -26.15
N LEU A 32 -1.16 6.43 -25.35
CA LEU A 32 -1.48 5.10 -25.84
C LEU A 32 -2.98 5.12 -26.19
N GLU A 33 -3.34 5.89 -27.22
CA GLU A 33 -4.49 5.59 -28.04
C GLU A 33 -4.19 4.22 -28.62
N MET A 34 -4.93 3.21 -28.15
CA MET A 34 -5.06 2.00 -28.94
C MET A 34 -5.77 2.42 -30.23
N GLU A 35 -4.97 2.73 -31.26
CA GLU A 35 -5.42 2.91 -32.64
C GLU A 35 -6.38 1.75 -32.99
N PRO A 36 -7.61 2.02 -33.45
CA PRO A 36 -8.45 0.97 -34.00
C PRO A 36 -7.83 0.52 -35.33
N GLU A 37 -7.13 -0.62 -35.33
CA GLU A 37 -6.69 -1.27 -36.55
C GLU A 37 -7.92 -1.55 -37.45
N SER A 38 -8.03 -0.78 -38.53
CA SER A 38 -9.01 -1.01 -39.58
C SER A 38 -8.59 -2.21 -40.43
N ALA A 39 -8.89 -3.40 -39.94
CA ALA A 39 -8.72 -4.63 -40.69
C ALA A 39 -9.75 -4.69 -41.84
N THR A 40 -9.34 -4.26 -43.03
CA THR A 40 -10.08 -4.51 -44.27
C THR A 40 -9.71 -5.92 -44.76
N THR A 41 -10.41 -6.94 -44.26
CA THR A 41 -10.26 -8.31 -44.75
C THR A 41 -11.36 -8.59 -45.78
N GLN A 42 -11.00 -8.63 -47.06
CA GLN A 42 -11.84 -9.20 -48.11
C GLN A 42 -11.97 -10.72 -47.87
N SER A 43 -13.18 -11.15 -47.51
CA SER A 43 -13.54 -12.55 -47.31
C SER A 43 -14.07 -13.14 -48.61
N LEU A 44 -13.30 -14.05 -49.20
CA LEU A 44 -13.81 -15.07 -50.12
C LEU A 44 -14.43 -16.19 -49.27
N ALA A 45 -15.74 -16.12 -49.04
CA ALA A 45 -16.49 -17.17 -48.37
C ALA A 45 -16.92 -18.21 -49.41
N ALA A 46 -16.37 -19.42 -49.29
CA ALA A 46 -16.92 -20.61 -49.94
C ALA A 46 -18.13 -21.08 -49.13
N ASP A 47 -19.28 -21.21 -49.79
CA ASP A 47 -20.53 -21.74 -49.26
C ASP A 47 -20.36 -23.19 -48.78
N GLN A 48 -20.07 -23.37 -47.50
CA GLN A 48 -20.32 -24.64 -46.81
C GLN A 48 -21.68 -24.55 -46.12
N LYS A 49 -22.63 -25.36 -46.58
CA LYS A 49 -23.94 -25.52 -45.94
C LYS A 49 -23.73 -25.95 -44.48
N PRO A 50 -24.31 -25.24 -43.51
CA PRO A 50 -24.20 -25.61 -42.10
C PRO A 50 -24.88 -26.95 -41.86
N THR A 51 -24.16 -27.88 -41.23
CA THR A 51 -24.70 -29.11 -40.65
C THR A 51 -25.71 -28.73 -39.58
N GLU A 52 -27.00 -28.99 -39.84
CA GLU A 52 -28.09 -28.79 -38.88
C GLU A 52 -27.82 -29.60 -37.60
N GLY A 53 -27.61 -28.90 -36.47
CA GLY A 53 -27.61 -29.52 -35.14
C GLY A 53 -26.46 -29.16 -34.20
N GLN A 54 -25.45 -28.38 -34.63
CA GLN A 54 -24.42 -27.89 -33.69
C GLN A 54 -24.86 -26.56 -33.09
N GLU A 55 -25.04 -26.53 -31.76
CA GLU A 55 -25.17 -25.26 -31.03
C GLU A 55 -23.94 -24.40 -31.32
N PRO A 56 -24.11 -23.09 -31.58
CA PRO A 56 -23.00 -22.20 -31.84
C PRO A 56 -22.03 -22.24 -30.66
N GLU A 57 -20.77 -22.59 -30.93
CA GLU A 57 -19.73 -22.63 -29.91
C GLU A 57 -19.61 -21.24 -29.25
N MET A 58 -19.66 -21.20 -27.91
CA MET A 58 -19.53 -19.96 -27.17
C MET A 58 -18.15 -19.34 -27.42
N ASP A 59 -18.14 -18.03 -27.66
CA ASP A 59 -16.91 -17.25 -27.79
C ASP A 59 -15.95 -17.48 -26.61
N SER A 60 -14.66 -17.64 -26.88
CA SER A 60 -13.68 -18.03 -25.86
C SER A 60 -13.53 -17.00 -24.73
N VAL A 61 -13.77 -15.70 -25.00
CA VAL A 61 -13.79 -14.66 -23.96
C VAL A 61 -15.05 -14.76 -23.10
N GLU A 62 -16.22 -14.92 -23.70
CA GLU A 62 -17.46 -15.11 -22.92
C GLU A 62 -17.38 -16.38 -22.05
N LYS A 63 -16.82 -17.47 -22.61
CA LYS A 63 -16.60 -18.70 -21.86
C LYS A 63 -15.65 -18.53 -20.68
N LEU A 64 -14.53 -17.83 -20.86
CA LEU A 64 -13.62 -17.49 -19.76
C LEU A 64 -14.36 -16.81 -18.61
N PHE A 65 -15.20 -15.82 -18.90
CA PHE A 65 -15.94 -15.09 -17.86
C PHE A 65 -17.10 -15.89 -17.26
N GLU A 66 -17.70 -16.81 -18.01
CA GLU A 66 -18.66 -17.80 -17.51
C GLU A 66 -17.98 -18.71 -16.48
N ASP A 67 -16.82 -19.28 -16.82
CA ASP A 67 -16.11 -20.25 -15.97
C ASP A 67 -15.48 -19.63 -14.73
N LEU A 68 -15.11 -18.34 -14.80
CA LEU A 68 -14.76 -17.54 -13.63
C LEU A 68 -15.94 -17.45 -12.64
N GLY A 69 -17.18 -17.69 -13.06
CA GLY A 69 -18.35 -17.84 -12.20
C GLY A 69 -18.84 -16.54 -11.58
N GLY A 70 -20.16 -16.41 -11.39
CA GLY A 70 -20.77 -15.14 -11.01
C GLY A 70 -20.23 -14.49 -9.71
N PRO A 71 -20.26 -13.15 -9.61
CA PRO A 71 -19.68 -12.40 -8.50
C PRO A 71 -20.36 -12.64 -7.14
N HIS A 72 -21.54 -13.25 -7.12
CA HIS A 72 -22.35 -13.47 -5.90
C HIS A 72 -22.08 -14.81 -5.23
N GLY A 73 -21.43 -15.75 -5.92
CA GLY A 73 -21.29 -17.13 -5.45
C GLY A 73 -20.04 -17.40 -4.63
N ARG A 74 -19.16 -16.41 -4.43
CA ARG A 74 -17.86 -16.62 -3.79
C ARG A 74 -17.79 -15.88 -2.46
N ASN A 75 -17.77 -16.65 -1.37
CA ASN A 75 -16.99 -16.21 -0.21
C ASN A 75 -15.56 -16.05 -0.72
N ILE A 76 -14.97 -14.88 -0.50
CA ILE A 76 -13.57 -14.58 -0.83
C ILE A 76 -12.70 -15.39 0.15
N SER A 77 -12.68 -16.71 0.01
CA SER A 77 -11.68 -17.54 0.67
C SER A 77 -10.46 -17.57 -0.24
N ASP A 78 -9.30 -17.15 0.27
CA ASP A 78 -7.99 -17.26 -0.40
C ASP A 78 -7.52 -18.72 -0.41
N SER A 79 -8.34 -19.64 -0.94
CA SER A 79 -8.03 -21.07 -0.85
C SER A 79 -7.11 -21.50 -2.00
N LEU A 80 -6.18 -22.42 -1.71
CA LEU A 80 -5.40 -23.14 -2.72
C LEU A 80 -6.29 -23.79 -3.80
N SER A 81 -7.55 -24.10 -3.47
CA SER A 81 -8.52 -24.66 -4.41
C SER A 81 -8.91 -23.66 -5.51
N ASP A 82 -8.94 -22.35 -5.21
CA ASP A 82 -9.22 -21.32 -6.18
C ASP A 82 -8.11 -21.16 -7.22
N ASN A 83 -6.84 -21.33 -6.81
CA ASN A 83 -5.72 -21.29 -7.75
C ASN A 83 -5.76 -22.47 -8.72
N LYS A 84 -6.03 -23.69 -8.25
CA LYS A 84 -6.17 -24.86 -9.15
C LYS A 84 -7.34 -24.69 -10.12
N LYS A 85 -8.48 -24.19 -9.63
CA LYS A 85 -9.64 -23.90 -10.47
C LYS A 85 -9.30 -22.85 -11.52
N LEU A 86 -8.64 -21.75 -11.11
CA LEU A 86 -8.24 -20.70 -12.04
C LEU A 86 -7.26 -21.22 -13.09
N GLN A 87 -6.26 -22.00 -12.66
CA GLN A 87 -5.28 -22.60 -13.56
C GLN A 87 -5.97 -23.37 -14.68
N ARG A 88 -6.91 -24.26 -14.34
CA ARG A 88 -7.69 -25.02 -15.33
C ARG A 88 -8.49 -24.12 -16.28
N ILE A 89 -9.14 -23.07 -15.75
CA ILE A 89 -9.90 -22.11 -16.56
C ILE A 89 -8.99 -21.40 -17.57
N LEU A 90 -7.80 -20.99 -17.14
CA LEU A 90 -6.84 -20.29 -17.98
C LEU A 90 -6.19 -21.23 -19.02
N GLU A 91 -5.92 -22.48 -18.66
CA GLU A 91 -5.44 -23.52 -19.60
C GLU A 91 -6.48 -23.76 -20.70
N GLU A 92 -7.75 -23.89 -20.34
CA GLU A 92 -8.84 -24.05 -21.31
C GLU A 92 -8.98 -22.80 -22.20
N PHE A 93 -8.96 -21.60 -21.61
CA PHE A 93 -9.04 -20.36 -22.37
C PHE A 93 -7.90 -20.21 -23.38
N LEU A 94 -6.66 -20.54 -22.98
CA LEU A 94 -5.49 -20.47 -23.87
C LEU A 94 -5.47 -21.56 -24.95
N GLY A 95 -6.21 -22.65 -24.76
CA GLY A 95 -6.37 -23.74 -25.73
C GLY A 95 -7.49 -23.53 -26.76
N ARG A 96 -8.40 -22.59 -26.51
CA ARG A 96 -9.55 -22.30 -27.39
C ARG A 96 -9.15 -21.45 -28.61
N PRO A 97 -9.96 -21.47 -29.70
CA PRO A 97 -9.75 -20.60 -30.85
C PRO A 97 -9.75 -19.11 -30.49
N ALA A 98 -9.05 -18.32 -31.31
CA ALA A 98 -8.98 -16.87 -31.13
C ALA A 98 -10.36 -16.22 -31.23
N SER A 99 -10.70 -15.42 -30.21
CA SER A 99 -11.95 -14.66 -30.18
C SER A 99 -11.85 -13.40 -31.06
N LYS A 100 -13.00 -12.95 -31.57
CA LYS A 100 -13.15 -11.63 -32.24
C LYS A 100 -13.35 -10.50 -31.23
N ASP A 101 -13.47 -10.80 -29.95
CA ASP A 101 -13.61 -9.81 -28.90
C ASP A 101 -12.35 -8.93 -28.82
N PRO A 102 -12.49 -7.59 -28.78
CA PRO A 102 -11.34 -6.67 -28.80
C PRO A 102 -10.41 -6.81 -27.58
N ASP A 103 -10.86 -7.43 -26.49
CA ASP A 103 -10.07 -7.64 -25.28
C ASP A 103 -9.33 -8.99 -25.27
N TYR A 104 -9.52 -9.84 -26.29
CA TYR A 104 -8.90 -11.16 -26.36
C TYR A 104 -7.37 -11.11 -26.19
N GLN A 105 -6.68 -10.22 -26.92
CA GLN A 105 -5.21 -10.12 -26.87
C GLN A 105 -4.72 -9.66 -25.49
N TYR A 106 -5.45 -8.74 -24.85
CA TYR A 106 -5.16 -8.32 -23.48
C TYR A 106 -5.29 -9.50 -22.50
N LEU A 107 -6.38 -10.26 -22.61
CA LEU A 107 -6.65 -11.41 -21.76
C LEU A 107 -5.61 -12.52 -21.97
N VAL A 108 -5.24 -12.85 -23.21
CA VAL A 108 -4.21 -13.84 -23.52
C VAL A 108 -2.85 -13.42 -22.96
N LYS A 109 -2.45 -12.16 -23.14
CA LYS A 109 -1.19 -11.61 -22.59
C LYS A 109 -1.12 -11.81 -21.08
N HIS A 110 -2.18 -11.45 -20.36
CA HIS A 110 -2.19 -11.52 -18.90
C HIS A 110 -2.46 -12.92 -18.35
N ALA A 111 -3.21 -13.77 -19.08
CA ALA A 111 -3.33 -15.20 -18.79
C ALA A 111 -1.96 -15.86 -18.87
N LYS A 112 -1.22 -15.69 -19.98
CA LYS A 112 0.15 -16.21 -20.14
C LYS A 112 1.08 -15.72 -19.03
N LYS A 113 1.10 -14.41 -18.75
CA LYS A 113 1.91 -13.85 -17.65
C LYS A 113 1.54 -14.42 -16.28
N SER A 114 0.28 -14.79 -16.06
CA SER A 114 -0.13 -15.43 -14.80
C SER A 114 0.53 -16.80 -14.59
N PHE A 115 1.05 -17.44 -15.64
CA PHE A 115 1.73 -18.75 -15.60
C PHE A 115 3.27 -18.69 -15.56
N VAL A 116 3.90 -17.57 -15.94
CA VAL A 116 5.34 -17.54 -16.31
C VAL A 116 6.26 -17.99 -15.18
N ASP A 117 5.87 -17.88 -13.90
CA ASP A 117 6.71 -18.20 -12.75
C ASP A 117 6.13 -19.25 -11.78
N GLY A 118 5.18 -20.09 -12.22
CA GLY A 118 4.62 -21.18 -11.39
C GLY A 118 3.08 -21.23 -11.35
N PRO A 119 2.45 -21.66 -10.23
CA PRO A 119 1.00 -21.76 -10.14
C PRO A 119 0.33 -20.41 -10.43
N SER A 120 -0.79 -20.45 -11.16
CA SER A 120 -1.48 -19.24 -11.62
C SER A 120 -1.74 -18.26 -10.47
N ASN A 121 -1.24 -17.03 -10.58
CA ASN A 121 -1.44 -16.01 -9.56
C ASN A 121 -2.82 -15.35 -9.71
N THR A 122 -3.81 -15.86 -8.97
CA THR A 122 -5.18 -15.31 -8.97
C THR A 122 -5.24 -13.82 -8.64
N SER A 123 -4.38 -13.35 -7.74
CA SER A 123 -4.31 -11.92 -7.39
C SER A 123 -3.88 -11.11 -8.60
N TYR A 124 -2.81 -11.51 -9.30
CA TYR A 124 -2.35 -10.82 -10.51
C TYR A 124 -3.45 -10.72 -11.57
N LEU A 125 -4.11 -11.82 -11.94
CA LEU A 125 -5.15 -11.76 -12.96
C LEU A 125 -6.31 -10.84 -12.55
N ARG A 126 -6.77 -10.92 -11.29
CA ARG A 126 -7.83 -10.04 -10.77
C ARG A 126 -7.46 -8.57 -10.86
N GLN A 127 -6.20 -8.23 -10.58
CA GLN A 127 -5.68 -6.86 -10.74
C GLN A 127 -5.78 -6.37 -12.18
N GLN A 128 -5.44 -7.23 -13.16
CA GLN A 128 -5.52 -6.88 -14.58
C GLN A 128 -6.97 -6.80 -15.07
N LEU A 129 -7.85 -7.70 -14.63
CA LEU A 129 -9.29 -7.62 -14.94
C LEU A 129 -9.93 -6.35 -14.36
N ALA A 130 -9.56 -5.95 -13.15
CA ALA A 130 -9.97 -4.67 -12.58
C ALA A 130 -9.47 -3.49 -13.39
N HIS A 131 -8.18 -3.50 -13.77
CA HIS A 131 -7.61 -2.45 -14.61
C HIS A 131 -8.35 -2.31 -15.95
N LEU A 132 -8.59 -3.43 -16.64
CA LEU A 132 -9.39 -3.46 -17.86
C LEU A 132 -10.79 -2.90 -17.62
N ALA A 133 -11.45 -3.34 -16.54
CA ALA A 133 -12.81 -2.91 -16.23
C ALA A 133 -12.93 -1.39 -15.98
N ILE A 134 -11.90 -0.75 -15.41
CA ILE A 134 -11.85 0.69 -15.19
C ILE A 134 -11.77 1.47 -16.51
N GLN A 135 -11.11 0.91 -17.52
CA GLN A 135 -10.91 1.53 -18.82
C GLN A 135 -12.14 1.44 -19.73
N LYS A 136 -13.03 0.48 -19.47
CA LYS A 136 -14.20 0.21 -20.31
C LYS A 136 -15.43 0.99 -19.86
N THR A 137 -16.27 1.34 -20.82
CA THR A 137 -17.65 1.77 -20.59
C THR A 137 -18.57 0.56 -20.76
N PHE A 138 -19.54 0.39 -19.85
CA PHE A 138 -20.47 -0.73 -19.91
C PHE A 138 -21.89 -0.22 -20.09
N SER A 139 -22.61 -0.78 -21.05
CA SER A 139 -24.05 -0.59 -21.12
C SER A 139 -24.71 -1.22 -19.89
N ARG A 140 -25.65 -0.50 -19.26
CA ARG A 140 -26.43 -1.05 -18.14
C ARG A 140 -27.22 -2.30 -18.54
N LYS A 141 -27.65 -2.38 -19.81
CA LYS A 141 -28.45 -3.49 -20.36
C LYS A 141 -27.62 -4.72 -20.73
N ASP A 142 -26.30 -4.58 -20.86
CA ASP A 142 -25.43 -5.71 -21.22
C ASP A 142 -25.34 -6.73 -20.07
N GLN A 143 -25.81 -7.94 -20.35
CA GLN A 143 -25.86 -9.08 -19.43
C GLN A 143 -24.88 -10.19 -19.82
N SER A 144 -23.96 -9.95 -20.76
CA SER A 144 -22.93 -10.92 -21.10
C SER A 144 -22.12 -11.33 -19.86
N PHE A 145 -21.50 -12.52 -19.88
CA PHE A 145 -20.68 -12.96 -18.75
C PHE A 145 -19.51 -12.00 -18.54
N LYS A 146 -18.88 -11.56 -19.63
CA LYS A 146 -17.83 -10.52 -19.61
C LYS A 146 -18.32 -9.23 -18.97
N ALA A 147 -19.44 -8.68 -19.43
CA ALA A 147 -19.95 -7.41 -18.93
C ALA A 147 -20.29 -7.47 -17.44
N ARG A 148 -20.92 -8.55 -16.98
CA ARG A 148 -21.23 -8.75 -15.55
C ARG A 148 -19.96 -8.83 -14.71
N GLN A 149 -18.96 -9.61 -15.14
CA GLN A 149 -17.69 -9.75 -14.42
C GLN A 149 -16.90 -8.45 -14.36
N LEU A 150 -16.79 -7.73 -15.47
CA LEU A 150 -16.04 -6.49 -15.49
C LEU A 150 -16.76 -5.39 -14.69
N LYS A 151 -18.09 -5.28 -14.73
CA LYS A 151 -18.84 -4.38 -13.83
C LYS A 151 -18.51 -4.65 -12.36
N TYR A 152 -18.43 -5.93 -11.96
CA TYR A 152 -18.04 -6.31 -10.60
C TYR A 152 -16.60 -5.93 -10.27
N HIS A 153 -15.63 -6.25 -11.13
CA HIS A 153 -14.23 -5.90 -10.91
C HIS A 153 -14.02 -4.38 -10.86
N ARG A 154 -14.76 -3.61 -11.66
CA ARG A 154 -14.78 -2.14 -11.58
C ARG A 154 -15.29 -1.67 -10.22
N TRP A 155 -16.39 -2.25 -9.72
CA TRP A 155 -16.93 -1.93 -8.41
C TRP A 155 -15.94 -2.23 -7.28
N LEU A 156 -15.27 -3.39 -7.32
CA LEU A 156 -14.18 -3.72 -6.39
C LEU A 156 -13.06 -2.68 -6.44
N ALA A 157 -12.57 -2.39 -7.65
CA ALA A 157 -11.44 -1.49 -7.88
C ALA A 157 -11.74 -0.06 -7.41
N LEU A 158 -12.99 0.39 -7.55
CA LEU A 158 -13.48 1.70 -7.11
C LEU A 158 -13.94 1.74 -5.65
N GLY A 159 -13.59 0.72 -4.87
CA GLY A 159 -13.74 0.76 -3.42
C GLY A 159 -15.02 0.16 -2.86
N MET A 160 -15.74 -0.65 -3.64
CA MET A 160 -16.96 -1.34 -3.22
C MET A 160 -17.98 -0.41 -2.55
N LYS A 161 -18.21 0.76 -3.14
CA LYS A 161 -19.16 1.72 -2.59
C LYS A 161 -20.58 1.16 -2.70
N SER A 162 -21.33 1.20 -1.61
CA SER A 162 -22.66 0.59 -1.55
C SER A 162 -23.59 1.20 -2.58
N GLU A 163 -23.51 2.52 -2.76
CA GLU A 163 -24.29 3.30 -3.73
C GLU A 163 -23.93 3.08 -5.21
N SER A 164 -22.81 2.42 -5.51
CA SER A 164 -22.37 2.14 -6.89
C SER A 164 -22.43 0.65 -7.24
N TYR A 165 -23.16 -0.14 -6.46
CA TYR A 165 -23.30 -1.57 -6.70
C TYR A 165 -23.93 -1.85 -8.08
N PRO A 166 -23.32 -2.71 -8.92
CA PRO A 166 -23.73 -2.81 -10.31
C PRO A 166 -24.90 -3.76 -10.59
N PHE A 167 -25.47 -4.44 -9.58
CA PHE A 167 -26.49 -5.46 -9.79
C PHE A 167 -27.79 -5.13 -9.03
N GLN A 168 -28.93 -5.24 -9.73
CA GLN A 168 -30.24 -4.83 -9.20
C GLN A 168 -30.83 -5.80 -8.18
N ASN A 169 -30.34 -7.04 -8.16
CA ASN A 169 -31.03 -8.12 -7.46
C ASN A 169 -30.81 -8.13 -5.95
N ARG A 170 -29.81 -7.38 -5.44
CA ARG A 170 -29.53 -7.18 -4.01
C ARG A 170 -28.72 -5.91 -3.82
N ASP A 171 -29.20 -4.95 -3.05
CA ASP A 171 -28.30 -3.92 -2.53
C ASP A 171 -27.28 -4.59 -1.61
N PRO A 172 -25.98 -4.21 -1.68
CA PRO A 172 -25.02 -4.72 -0.73
C PRO A 172 -25.44 -4.24 0.66
N ASN A 173 -25.58 -5.16 1.61
CA ASN A 173 -25.87 -4.82 3.00
C ASN A 173 -24.84 -3.81 3.50
N GLY A 174 -25.27 -2.58 3.83
CA GLY A 174 -24.35 -1.56 4.30
C GLY A 174 -24.91 -0.15 4.17
N MET A 175 -24.23 0.77 4.84
CA MET A 175 -24.50 2.19 4.73
C MET A 175 -23.72 2.81 3.56
N PRO A 176 -24.21 3.93 2.97
CA PRO A 176 -23.48 4.66 1.93
C PRO A 176 -22.07 5.05 2.36
N SER A 177 -21.14 5.16 1.41
CA SER A 177 -19.74 5.44 1.74
C SER A 177 -19.51 6.77 2.47
N THR A 178 -20.40 7.72 2.26
CA THR A 178 -20.43 9.05 2.89
C THR A 178 -20.94 9.04 4.34
N THR A 179 -21.44 7.90 4.81
CA THR A 179 -21.95 7.79 6.17
C THR A 179 -20.82 7.95 7.17
N ARG A 180 -20.96 8.91 8.07
CA ARG A 180 -19.97 9.15 9.11
C ARG A 180 -20.21 8.20 10.26
N ILE A 181 -19.20 7.43 10.66
CA ILE A 181 -19.32 6.54 11.84
C ILE A 181 -19.75 7.33 13.08
N GLY A 182 -19.32 8.58 13.21
CA GLY A 182 -19.71 9.43 14.33
C GLY A 182 -21.23 9.61 14.43
N VAL A 183 -21.97 9.61 13.32
CA VAL A 183 -23.45 9.68 13.36
C VAL A 183 -24.05 8.46 14.06
N LEU A 184 -23.41 7.30 13.97
CA LEU A 184 -23.83 6.03 14.54
C LEU A 184 -23.58 5.93 16.06
N VAL A 185 -22.73 6.80 16.62
CA VAL A 185 -22.30 6.77 18.02
C VAL A 185 -22.79 8.03 18.72
N ASN A 186 -23.75 7.99 19.64
CA ASN A 186 -24.36 9.20 20.23
C ASN A 186 -24.05 9.33 21.73
N PRO A 187 -22.86 9.83 22.12
CA PRO A 187 -22.54 10.06 23.51
C PRO A 187 -23.36 11.22 24.06
N THR A 188 -23.82 11.02 25.29
CA THR A 188 -24.74 11.92 25.98
C THR A 188 -24.04 12.72 27.09
N ALA A 189 -22.76 12.46 27.38
CA ALA A 189 -22.00 13.08 28.46
C ALA A 189 -20.93 14.07 27.97
N CYS A 190 -20.71 15.13 28.74
CA CYS A 190 -19.70 16.15 28.48
C CYS A 190 -18.31 15.59 28.80
N ALA A 191 -17.39 15.61 27.85
CA ALA A 191 -16.04 15.10 28.05
C ALA A 191 -15.20 15.92 29.03
N SER A 192 -15.48 17.22 29.17
CA SER A 192 -14.74 18.09 30.08
C SER A 192 -15.26 18.02 31.52
N CYS A 193 -16.56 17.85 31.73
CA CYS A 193 -17.15 17.94 33.08
C CYS A 193 -18.06 16.77 33.48
N GLY A 194 -18.15 15.73 32.63
CA GLY A 194 -18.95 14.52 32.87
C GLY A 194 -20.47 14.70 32.80
N LYS A 195 -20.98 15.94 32.72
CA LYS A 195 -22.43 16.22 32.75
C LYS A 195 -23.16 15.62 31.55
N ARG A 196 -24.26 14.91 31.79
CA ARG A 196 -25.17 14.42 30.75
C ARG A 196 -25.89 15.58 30.03
N GLY A 197 -26.47 15.29 28.86
CA GLY A 197 -27.15 16.27 28.01
C GLY A 197 -26.20 17.16 27.22
N ALA A 198 -24.93 16.75 27.07
CA ALA A 198 -23.96 17.47 26.28
C ALA A 198 -24.35 17.44 24.79
N ASN A 199 -24.73 18.59 24.24
CA ASN A 199 -25.14 18.74 22.85
C ASN A 199 -24.16 19.60 22.04
N MET A 200 -23.27 20.32 22.72
CA MET A 200 -22.32 21.20 22.07
C MET A 200 -21.11 20.41 21.63
N ARG A 201 -20.64 20.69 20.43
CA ARG A 201 -19.59 19.95 19.77
C ARG A 201 -18.34 20.82 19.68
N CYS A 202 -17.16 20.21 19.70
CA CYS A 202 -15.93 20.95 19.46
C CYS A 202 -16.01 21.65 18.08
N PRO A 203 -15.89 22.97 17.90
CA PRO A 203 -15.39 23.50 16.62
C PRO A 203 -13.99 22.88 16.41
N ASN A 204 -13.33 22.81 15.27
CA ASN A 204 -12.04 22.12 15.06
C ASN A 204 -12.02 20.58 15.24
N CYS A 205 -12.59 19.96 16.28
CA CYS A 205 -12.84 18.50 16.31
C CYS A 205 -14.22 18.11 15.75
N CYS A 206 -15.13 19.07 15.55
CA CYS A 206 -16.47 18.86 14.98
C CYS A 206 -16.94 19.95 13.99
N SER A 207 -16.21 21.07 13.79
CA SER A 207 -16.38 21.86 12.54
C SER A 207 -15.64 21.21 11.37
N LEU A 208 -14.76 20.26 11.66
CA LEU A 208 -14.53 19.10 10.82
C LEU A 208 -15.27 17.93 11.47
N GLN A 209 -16.48 17.62 11.02
CA GLN A 209 -16.98 16.25 11.02
C GLN A 209 -16.14 15.37 10.05
N ASP A 210 -14.83 15.63 9.99
CA ASP A 210 -13.88 15.09 9.05
C ASP A 210 -12.77 14.38 9.84
N GLU A 211 -13.22 13.24 10.36
CA GLU A 211 -12.62 11.94 10.09
C GLU A 211 -11.41 11.47 10.91
N ALA A 212 -10.59 12.24 11.65
CA ALA A 212 -9.29 11.72 12.15
C ALA A 212 -9.36 10.54 13.18
N HIS A 213 -8.95 10.56 14.45
CA HIS A 213 -8.39 9.29 14.99
C HIS A 213 -9.15 8.58 16.12
N VAL A 214 -10.31 9.07 16.58
CA VAL A 214 -11.17 8.40 17.58
C VAL A 214 -12.65 8.79 17.36
N LEU A 215 -13.56 7.81 17.32
CA LEU A 215 -15.00 7.98 17.06
C LEU A 215 -15.90 7.93 18.30
N GLU A 216 -15.39 8.35 19.45
CA GLU A 216 -16.28 8.82 20.49
C GLU A 216 -16.61 10.29 20.20
N LYS A 217 -17.89 10.64 20.03
CA LYS A 217 -18.21 12.08 19.91
C LYS A 217 -17.83 12.73 21.23
N THR A 218 -16.79 13.54 21.23
CA THR A 218 -16.49 14.38 22.40
C THR A 218 -17.55 15.47 22.48
N ALA A 219 -18.59 15.23 23.27
CA ALA A 219 -19.65 16.19 23.50
C ALA A 219 -19.26 17.12 24.66
N TYR A 220 -19.76 18.33 24.64
CA TYR A 220 -19.51 19.35 25.65
C TYR A 220 -20.81 20.01 26.05
N CYS A 221 -20.88 20.50 27.29
CA CYS A 221 -22.02 21.29 27.72
C CYS A 221 -21.94 22.75 27.22
N ASN A 222 -20.73 23.31 27.02
CA ASN A 222 -20.55 24.73 26.65
C ASN A 222 -19.14 25.05 26.08
N LYS A 223 -18.97 26.24 25.49
CA LYS A 223 -17.73 26.69 24.82
C LYS A 223 -16.51 26.69 25.74
N LYS A 224 -16.71 26.92 27.04
CA LYS A 224 -15.65 26.86 28.04
C LYS A 224 -15.11 25.43 28.18
N CYS A 225 -15.98 24.45 28.35
CA CYS A 225 -15.61 23.03 28.35
C CYS A 225 -14.88 22.59 27.06
N VAL A 226 -15.22 23.18 25.91
CA VAL A 226 -14.45 22.99 24.67
C VAL A 226 -13.05 23.58 24.80
N GLN A 227 -12.92 24.85 25.19
CA GLN A 227 -11.64 25.54 25.28
C GLN A 227 -10.70 24.92 26.32
N ASP A 228 -11.25 24.52 27.47
CA ASP A 228 -10.52 23.88 28.57
C ASP A 228 -9.96 22.53 28.09
N HIS A 229 -10.76 21.76 27.34
CA HIS A 229 -10.30 20.50 26.75
C HIS A 229 -9.46 20.68 25.48
N TYR A 230 -9.54 21.82 24.79
CA TYR A 230 -8.92 22.05 23.47
C TYR A 230 -7.39 21.91 23.48
N LYS A 231 -6.74 22.31 24.58
CA LYS A 231 -5.27 22.21 24.72
C LYS A 231 -4.77 20.76 24.76
N ALA A 232 -5.62 19.80 25.15
CA ALA A 232 -5.26 18.39 25.25
C ALA A 232 -5.27 17.63 23.90
N HIS A 233 -5.89 18.20 22.85
CA HIS A 233 -6.17 17.52 21.57
C HIS A 233 -5.22 17.92 20.43
N GLN A 234 -4.07 18.53 20.72
CA GLN A 234 -3.05 18.74 19.68
C GLN A 234 -2.54 17.40 19.12
N LYS A 235 -2.54 17.33 17.79
CA LYS A 235 -2.19 16.17 16.98
C LYS A 235 -0.69 15.95 17.05
N ASP A 236 -0.27 14.79 17.52
CA ASP A 236 1.02 14.26 17.15
C ASP A 236 0.88 12.85 16.64
N HIS A 237 1.30 12.65 15.40
CA HIS A 237 1.22 11.37 14.72
C HIS A 237 2.61 10.72 14.77
N MET A 238 2.98 10.18 15.92
CA MET A 238 4.19 9.36 16.08
C MET A 238 4.33 8.34 14.92
N PHE A 239 3.24 7.66 14.59
CA PHE A 239 3.20 6.69 13.48
C PHE A 239 3.52 7.35 12.14
N ARG A 240 2.94 8.52 11.85
CA ARG A 240 3.27 9.29 10.63
C ARG A 240 4.78 9.53 10.54
N ARG A 241 5.40 10.03 11.61
CA ARG A 241 6.86 10.32 11.60
C ARG A 241 7.70 9.08 11.35
N LEU A 242 7.31 7.94 11.94
CA LEU A 242 7.95 6.65 11.65
C LEU A 242 7.87 6.31 10.17
N HIS A 243 6.68 6.39 9.57
CA HIS A 243 6.51 6.08 8.16
C HIS A 243 7.25 7.08 7.27
N GLU A 244 7.26 8.37 7.61
CA GLU A 244 7.99 9.40 6.85
C GLU A 244 9.49 9.08 6.82
N ALA A 245 10.03 8.65 7.96
CA ALA A 245 11.46 8.38 8.10
C ALA A 245 11.90 7.04 7.48
N THR A 246 10.95 6.15 7.20
CA THR A 246 11.18 4.83 6.58
C THR A 246 10.50 4.68 5.23
N TYR A 247 10.07 5.80 4.64
CA TYR A 247 9.40 5.81 3.35
C TYR A 247 10.37 5.41 2.23
N MET A 248 9.93 4.55 1.32
CA MET A 248 10.79 3.98 0.28
C MET A 248 10.23 4.04 -1.14
N TYR A 249 8.94 4.36 -1.29
CA TYR A 249 8.28 4.32 -2.60
C TYR A 249 8.65 5.55 -3.42
N ARG A 250 9.43 5.34 -4.47
CA ARG A 250 9.82 6.40 -5.38
C ARG A 250 8.68 6.66 -6.36
N LEU A 251 7.94 7.74 -6.16
CA LEU A 251 6.85 8.13 -7.06
C LEU A 251 7.33 9.21 -8.02
N ALA A 252 7.17 8.96 -9.32
CA ALA A 252 7.42 9.93 -10.38
C ALA A 252 6.25 10.90 -10.55
N LYS A 253 5.02 10.37 -10.47
CA LYS A 253 3.81 11.14 -10.74
C LYS A 253 2.64 10.59 -9.95
N ILE A 254 1.74 11.48 -9.57
CA ILE A 254 0.41 11.12 -9.07
C ILE A 254 -0.64 11.86 -9.88
N TYR A 255 -1.70 11.17 -10.30
CA TYR A 255 -2.80 11.79 -11.02
C TYR A 255 -4.10 11.04 -10.83
N ARG A 256 -5.24 11.70 -11.09
CA ARG A 256 -6.57 11.09 -11.03
C ARG A 256 -7.07 10.74 -12.43
N LYS A 257 -7.62 9.53 -12.59
CA LYS A 257 -8.31 9.10 -13.82
C LYS A 257 -9.40 8.09 -13.48
N ASN A 258 -10.57 8.21 -14.09
CA ASN A 258 -11.72 7.29 -13.91
C ASN A 258 -12.10 7.03 -12.44
N GLY A 259 -11.94 8.04 -11.56
CA GLY A 259 -12.26 7.93 -10.14
C GLY A 259 -11.19 7.26 -9.28
N LEU A 260 -10.01 6.96 -9.84
CA LEU A 260 -8.86 6.40 -9.13
C LEU A 260 -7.72 7.40 -9.03
N LEU A 261 -6.93 7.26 -7.98
CA LEU A 261 -5.62 7.89 -7.85
C LEU A 261 -4.54 6.93 -8.36
N TYR A 262 -3.80 7.31 -9.38
CA TYR A 262 -2.70 6.52 -9.94
C TYR A 262 -1.37 6.98 -9.35
N LEU A 263 -0.65 6.06 -8.72
CA LEU A 263 0.69 6.27 -8.17
C LEU A 263 1.69 5.67 -9.16
N ILE A 264 2.46 6.50 -9.83
CA ILE A 264 3.40 6.06 -10.87
C ILE A 264 4.78 5.97 -10.25
N ASP A 265 5.38 4.79 -10.28
CA ASP A 265 6.72 4.61 -9.76
C ASP A 265 7.77 5.31 -10.63
N GLU A 266 8.82 5.84 -10.01
CA GLU A 266 10.06 6.14 -10.72
C GLU A 266 10.69 4.86 -11.27
N ASN A 267 11.53 5.01 -12.29
CA ASN A 267 12.34 3.90 -12.76
C ASN A 267 13.34 3.46 -11.67
N TRP A 268 13.09 2.29 -11.07
CA TRP A 268 13.92 1.68 -10.05
C TRP A 268 15.35 1.34 -10.53
N ASP A 269 15.55 1.10 -11.83
CA ASP A 269 16.88 0.86 -12.41
C ASP A 269 17.78 2.08 -12.18
N ARG A 270 17.25 3.30 -12.37
CA ARG A 270 17.99 4.55 -12.10
C ARG A 270 18.42 4.61 -10.64
N ALA A 271 17.53 4.23 -9.72
CA ALA A 271 17.84 4.27 -8.29
C ALA A 271 18.96 3.29 -7.91
N GLY A 272 18.95 2.09 -8.51
CA GLY A 272 20.01 1.09 -8.32
C GLY A 272 21.35 1.50 -8.97
N ILE A 273 21.33 1.96 -10.22
CA ILE A 273 22.55 2.31 -10.97
C ILE A 273 23.26 3.54 -10.37
N THR A 274 22.50 4.47 -9.79
CA THR A 274 23.04 5.70 -9.19
C THR A 274 23.29 5.61 -7.68
N GLY A 275 23.03 4.46 -7.04
CA GLY A 275 23.34 4.28 -5.62
C GLY A 275 22.50 5.12 -4.69
N ARG A 276 21.23 5.37 -5.00
CA ARG A 276 20.38 6.22 -4.14
C ARG A 276 20.11 5.54 -2.80
N HIS A 277 19.81 6.33 -1.77
CA HIS A 277 19.40 5.80 -0.47
C HIS A 277 18.09 5.01 -0.56
N VAL A 278 17.98 3.95 0.25
CA VAL A 278 16.77 3.11 0.36
C VAL A 278 15.58 3.88 0.93
N PHE A 279 15.81 4.65 1.99
CA PHE A 279 14.81 5.55 2.56
C PHE A 279 14.99 6.94 1.99
N ILE A 280 13.86 7.54 1.61
CA ILE A 280 13.80 8.88 1.06
C ILE A 280 12.67 9.66 1.73
N PRO A 281 12.77 11.00 1.77
CA PRO A 281 11.63 11.81 2.14
C PRO A 281 10.45 11.50 1.19
N PRO A 282 9.24 11.31 1.72
CA PRO A 282 8.06 11.16 0.88
C PRO A 282 7.81 12.44 0.07
N PRO A 283 7.36 12.33 -1.19
CA PRO A 283 7.27 13.46 -2.10
C PRO A 283 6.06 14.33 -1.80
N LYS A 284 6.15 15.16 -0.75
CA LYS A 284 5.05 16.04 -0.27
C LYS A 284 4.43 16.88 -1.39
N GLY A 285 5.25 17.39 -2.32
CA GLY A 285 4.79 18.21 -3.44
C GLY A 285 3.95 17.48 -4.50
N LEU A 286 3.87 16.14 -4.47
CA LEU A 286 3.01 15.36 -5.36
C LEU A 286 1.59 15.17 -4.80
N ALA A 287 1.38 15.42 -3.51
CA ALA A 287 0.08 15.27 -2.87
C ALA A 287 -0.74 16.57 -2.98
N GLU A 288 -1.98 16.45 -3.48
CA GLU A 288 -2.92 17.57 -3.61
C GLU A 288 -3.46 18.03 -2.24
N SER A 289 -3.44 17.14 -1.24
CA SER A 289 -3.94 17.38 0.10
C SER A 289 -3.17 16.60 1.14
N GLU A 290 -3.34 16.97 2.41
CA GLU A 290 -2.75 16.27 3.54
C GLU A 290 -3.29 14.84 3.69
N GLU A 291 -4.58 14.63 3.41
CA GLU A 291 -5.21 13.30 3.42
C GLU A 291 -4.62 12.40 2.34
N MET A 292 -4.43 12.94 1.15
CA MET A 292 -3.76 12.23 0.07
C MET A 292 -2.34 11.89 0.49
N TYR A 293 -1.59 12.84 1.05
CA TYR A 293 -0.25 12.61 1.57
C TYR A 293 -0.20 11.46 2.60
N LEU A 294 -1.11 11.45 3.57
CA LEU A 294 -1.20 10.38 4.57
C LEU A 294 -1.58 9.03 3.94
N GLY A 295 -2.49 9.03 2.96
CA GLY A 295 -2.84 7.81 2.24
C GLY A 295 -1.67 7.22 1.46
N LEU A 296 -0.84 8.07 0.85
CA LEU A 296 0.40 7.66 0.18
C LEU A 296 1.43 7.10 1.16
N LEU A 297 1.56 7.75 2.31
CA LEU A 297 2.51 7.37 3.34
C LEU A 297 2.22 5.97 3.90
N LEU A 298 0.93 5.64 4.02
CA LEU A 298 0.42 4.38 4.55
C LEU A 298 0.05 3.37 3.45
N TRP A 299 0.40 3.67 2.20
CA TRP A 299 0.12 2.83 1.06
C TRP A 299 0.80 1.46 1.21
N ALA A 300 0.02 0.39 0.97
CA ALA A 300 0.43 -1.00 1.09
C ALA A 300 0.91 -1.42 2.50
N GLN A 301 0.56 -0.65 3.53
CA GLN A 301 0.91 -0.94 4.92
C GLN A 301 -0.21 -1.70 5.68
N ALA A 302 -1.15 -2.29 4.96
CA ALA A 302 -2.29 -3.00 5.56
C ALA A 302 -1.87 -4.12 6.53
N GLU A 303 -0.80 -4.87 6.21
CA GLU A 303 -0.28 -5.95 7.07
C GLU A 303 0.66 -5.45 8.18
N GLU A 304 1.02 -4.16 8.17
CA GLU A 304 2.06 -3.64 9.04
C GLU A 304 1.71 -3.76 10.53
N VAL A 305 0.42 -3.72 10.88
CA VAL A 305 -0.04 -3.78 12.27
C VAL A 305 0.43 -5.05 13.00
N LYS A 306 0.72 -6.13 12.26
CA LYS A 306 1.26 -7.40 12.80
C LYS A 306 2.77 -7.40 12.96
N LEU A 307 3.46 -6.50 12.26
CA LEU A 307 4.90 -6.52 12.09
C LEU A 307 5.55 -5.54 13.06
N SER A 308 5.90 -4.36 12.58
CA SER A 308 6.75 -3.40 13.27
C SER A 308 6.16 -2.80 14.55
N PRO A 309 4.85 -2.47 14.65
CA PRO A 309 4.30 -1.79 15.82
C PRO A 309 3.87 -2.78 16.92
N SER A 310 4.00 -4.10 16.70
CA SER A 310 3.45 -5.11 17.61
C SER A 310 3.94 -4.97 19.05
N PHE A 311 5.22 -4.70 19.26
CA PHE A 311 5.79 -4.47 20.60
C PHE A 311 5.20 -3.24 21.30
N LEU A 312 4.92 -2.18 20.54
CA LEU A 312 4.35 -0.95 21.07
C LEU A 312 2.85 -1.13 21.37
N ILE A 313 2.15 -1.85 20.50
CA ILE A 313 0.74 -2.22 20.66
C ILE A 313 0.56 -3.10 21.91
N ASP A 314 1.38 -4.14 22.08
CA ASP A 314 1.38 -4.96 23.29
C ASP A 314 1.63 -4.10 24.53
N TYR A 315 2.66 -3.25 24.51
CA TYR A 315 3.01 -2.43 25.67
C TYR A 315 1.91 -1.42 26.05
N ILE A 316 1.31 -0.73 25.07
CA ILE A 316 0.32 0.32 25.32
C ILE A 316 -1.07 -0.26 25.58
N LEU A 317 -1.49 -1.27 24.82
CA LEU A 317 -2.89 -1.74 24.81
C LEU A 317 -3.15 -2.90 25.76
N GLN A 318 -2.15 -3.74 26.08
CA GLN A 318 -2.36 -4.89 26.99
C GLN A 318 -2.88 -4.48 28.39
N PRO A 319 -2.46 -3.35 28.99
CA PRO A 319 -3.00 -2.94 30.29
C PRO A 319 -4.53 -2.69 30.25
N VAL A 320 -5.04 -2.12 29.15
CA VAL A 320 -6.43 -1.67 29.02
C VAL A 320 -7.34 -2.67 28.30
N CYS A 321 -6.78 -3.55 27.49
CA CYS A 321 -7.52 -4.56 26.74
C CYS A 321 -7.58 -5.89 27.50
N LYS A 322 -8.77 -6.51 27.49
CA LYS A 322 -8.97 -7.90 27.89
C LYS A 322 -8.54 -8.87 26.78
N GLU A 323 -8.76 -8.47 25.52
CA GLU A 323 -8.42 -9.27 24.35
C GLU A 323 -8.03 -8.36 23.18
N ILE A 324 -7.06 -8.79 22.38
CA ILE A 324 -6.69 -8.17 21.11
C ILE A 324 -6.73 -9.27 20.05
N LYS A 325 -7.48 -9.07 18.97
CA LYS A 325 -7.50 -9.95 17.80
C LYS A 325 -6.97 -9.20 16.59
N ILE A 326 -6.27 -9.95 15.76
CA ILE A 326 -6.06 -9.57 14.37
C ILE A 326 -7.32 -9.96 13.62
N VAL A 327 -7.89 -9.02 12.87
CA VAL A 327 -8.99 -9.31 11.97
C VAL A 327 -8.60 -8.94 10.57
N TYR A 328 -8.89 -9.86 9.66
CA TYR A 328 -8.67 -9.62 8.27
C TYR A 328 -9.98 -9.37 7.54
N THR A 329 -9.93 -8.41 6.63
CA THR A 329 -11.11 -7.82 6.05
C THR A 329 -10.89 -7.57 4.56
N GLN A 330 -11.99 -7.60 3.82
CA GLN A 330 -12.08 -6.98 2.50
C GLN A 330 -12.62 -5.57 2.71
N THR A 331 -11.90 -4.56 2.24
CA THR A 331 -12.33 -3.16 2.41
C THR A 331 -13.54 -2.84 1.55
N ARG A 332 -14.42 -1.99 2.06
CA ARG A 332 -15.59 -1.44 1.36
C ARG A 332 -15.80 0.01 1.67
N ASN A 333 -16.58 0.70 0.84
CA ASN A 333 -16.81 2.13 0.97
C ASN A 333 -15.47 2.91 1.06
N VAL A 334 -14.48 2.52 0.26
CA VAL A 334 -13.20 3.23 0.14
C VAL A 334 -13.47 4.59 -0.50
N LEU A 335 -13.03 5.65 0.17
CA LEU A 335 -13.28 7.03 -0.26
C LEU A 335 -12.31 7.45 -1.35
N SER A 336 -11.06 7.03 -1.21
CA SER A 336 -9.95 7.38 -2.10
C SER A 336 -9.31 6.08 -2.62
N PRO A 337 -9.86 5.45 -3.67
CA PRO A 337 -9.32 4.21 -4.21
C PRO A 337 -8.06 4.49 -5.05
N HIS A 338 -6.95 3.81 -4.75
CA HIS A 338 -5.65 4.05 -5.38
C HIS A 338 -5.13 2.81 -6.13
N CYS A 339 -4.39 3.07 -7.20
CA CYS A 339 -3.67 2.06 -7.98
C CYS A 339 -2.21 2.48 -8.09
N GLN A 340 -1.28 1.59 -7.76
CA GLN A 340 0.11 1.76 -8.16
C GLN A 340 0.29 1.21 -9.58
N MET A 341 1.05 1.93 -10.39
CA MET A 341 1.49 1.47 -11.70
C MET A 341 3.01 1.54 -11.74
N SER A 342 3.65 0.39 -11.89
CA SER A 342 5.09 0.32 -12.06
C SER A 342 5.49 0.76 -13.47
N ALA A 343 6.79 1.05 -13.65
CA ALA A 343 7.34 1.51 -14.91
C ALA A 343 7.15 0.53 -16.10
N ASP A 344 6.95 -0.76 -15.83
CA ASP A 344 6.65 -1.81 -16.82
C ASP A 344 5.14 -1.95 -17.13
N GLY A 345 4.31 -1.08 -16.56
CA GLY A 345 2.86 -1.05 -16.77
C GLY A 345 2.07 -2.07 -15.95
N LYS A 346 2.70 -2.77 -14.98
CA LYS A 346 1.94 -3.59 -14.04
C LYS A 346 1.16 -2.70 -13.09
N VAL A 347 -0.13 -3.00 -12.96
CA VAL A 347 -1.07 -2.26 -12.10
C VAL A 347 -1.42 -3.07 -10.86
N THR A 348 -1.35 -2.43 -9.70
CA THR A 348 -1.71 -2.99 -8.39
C THR A 348 -2.73 -2.07 -7.71
N ASN A 349 -3.97 -2.52 -7.60
CA ASN A 349 -5.06 -1.87 -6.89
C ASN A 349 -5.18 -2.45 -5.47
N LEU A 350 -4.94 -1.63 -4.45
CA LEU A 350 -4.96 -2.08 -3.06
C LEU A 350 -6.33 -2.54 -2.56
N ASN A 351 -7.42 -2.08 -3.17
CA ASN A 351 -8.77 -2.50 -2.78
C ASN A 351 -9.04 -3.96 -3.10
N LEU A 352 -8.21 -4.62 -3.90
CA LEU A 352 -8.29 -6.05 -4.16
C LEU A 352 -7.46 -6.89 -3.18
N HIS A 353 -6.66 -6.24 -2.32
CA HIS A 353 -5.90 -6.91 -1.29
C HIS A 353 -6.69 -7.01 0.01
N ARG A 354 -6.41 -8.09 0.75
CA ARG A 354 -6.87 -8.26 2.11
C ARG A 354 -6.27 -7.16 2.98
N HIS A 355 -7.10 -6.60 3.85
CA HIS A 355 -6.73 -5.56 4.79
C HIS A 355 -6.74 -6.09 6.22
N THR A 356 -5.75 -5.71 7.02
CA THR A 356 -5.58 -6.21 8.38
C THR A 356 -5.76 -5.08 9.39
N VAL A 357 -6.62 -5.32 10.38
CA VAL A 357 -6.91 -4.40 11.49
C VAL A 357 -6.82 -5.14 12.82
N LEU A 358 -6.77 -4.40 13.93
CA LEU A 358 -6.91 -4.99 15.25
C LEU A 358 -8.32 -4.77 15.79
N LYS A 359 -8.96 -5.84 16.26
CA LYS A 359 -10.14 -5.76 17.12
C LYS A 359 -9.67 -5.76 18.57
N LEU A 360 -9.96 -4.67 19.28
CA LEU A 360 -9.69 -4.50 20.69
C LEU A 360 -10.96 -4.82 21.46
N THR A 361 -10.86 -5.66 22.48
CA THR A 361 -11.91 -5.85 23.50
C THR A 361 -11.37 -5.27 24.79
N LEU A 362 -11.95 -4.17 25.26
CA LEU A 362 -11.55 -3.52 26.51
C LEU A 362 -11.94 -4.38 27.73
N ARG A 363 -11.40 -4.06 28.90
CA ARG A 363 -11.82 -4.70 30.17
C ARG A 363 -13.28 -4.42 30.52
N SER A 364 -13.88 -3.37 29.96
CA SER A 364 -15.31 -3.06 30.02
C SER A 364 -16.17 -3.92 29.09
N ASP A 365 -15.57 -4.85 28.34
CA ASP A 365 -16.19 -5.63 27.25
C ASP A 365 -16.63 -4.79 26.02
N GLU A 366 -16.35 -3.48 26.00
CA GLU A 366 -16.53 -2.66 24.80
C GLU A 366 -15.52 -3.05 23.72
N THR A 367 -15.98 -3.07 22.46
CA THR A 367 -15.15 -3.48 21.33
C THR A 367 -14.87 -2.36 20.35
N TYR A 368 -13.61 -2.20 19.99
CA TYR A 368 -13.12 -1.20 19.04
C TYR A 368 -12.30 -1.85 17.93
N VAL A 369 -12.15 -1.16 16.81
CA VAL A 369 -11.15 -1.44 15.80
C VAL A 369 -10.04 -0.41 15.90
N LEU A 370 -8.79 -0.86 15.82
CA LEU A 370 -7.62 -0.03 15.56
C LEU A 370 -7.10 -0.35 14.15
N ASP A 371 -7.29 0.60 13.23
CA ASP A 371 -6.83 0.55 11.85
C ASP A 371 -5.79 1.64 11.60
N LEU A 372 -4.51 1.30 11.81
CA LEU A 372 -3.40 2.23 11.63
C LEU A 372 -3.18 2.66 10.17
N SER A 373 -3.83 1.99 9.22
CA SER A 373 -3.66 2.23 7.79
C SER A 373 -4.92 2.73 7.10
N ALA A 374 -5.98 3.03 7.86
CA ALA A 374 -7.23 3.61 7.38
C ALA A 374 -7.04 4.75 6.35
N PRO A 375 -6.08 5.70 6.53
CA PRO A 375 -5.88 6.78 5.57
C PRO A 375 -5.53 6.35 4.15
N GLN A 376 -4.98 5.15 3.95
CA GLN A 376 -4.71 4.63 2.59
C GLN A 376 -6.00 4.43 1.78
N PHE A 377 -7.15 4.28 2.45
CA PHE A 377 -8.47 4.16 1.85
C PHE A 377 -9.23 5.50 1.83
N GLY A 378 -8.60 6.58 2.28
CA GLY A 378 -9.22 7.88 2.50
C GLY A 378 -10.12 7.93 3.73
N TRP A 379 -10.19 6.86 4.53
CA TRP A 379 -10.84 6.90 5.84
C TRP A 379 -9.88 7.57 6.79
N LYS A 380 -10.32 8.56 7.58
CA LYS A 380 -9.38 9.09 8.56
C LYS A 380 -9.47 8.36 9.91
N GLU A 381 -10.51 7.56 10.15
CA GLU A 381 -10.77 6.83 11.40
C GLU A 381 -9.76 5.71 11.71
N THR A 382 -8.77 5.99 12.54
CA THR A 382 -7.85 4.94 13.01
C THR A 382 -8.37 4.15 14.21
N LEU A 383 -9.27 4.73 15.03
CA LEU A 383 -9.93 4.03 16.14
C LEU A 383 -11.44 4.25 16.09
N ALA A 384 -12.22 3.18 16.10
CA ALA A 384 -13.68 3.24 15.97
C ALA A 384 -14.38 2.11 16.74
N PRO A 385 -15.66 2.26 17.13
CA PRO A 385 -16.44 1.12 17.63
C PRO A 385 -16.55 0.02 16.58
N TRP A 386 -16.31 -1.23 17.00
CA TRP A 386 -16.18 -2.38 16.11
C TRP A 386 -17.39 -2.57 15.19
N ASP A 387 -18.60 -2.59 15.76
CA ASP A 387 -19.83 -2.86 14.99
C ASP A 387 -20.11 -1.77 13.96
N ALA A 388 -19.90 -0.50 14.34
CA ALA A 388 -20.15 0.62 13.45
C ALA A 388 -19.13 0.64 12.29
N TRP A 389 -17.86 0.39 12.58
CA TRP A 389 -16.82 0.32 11.55
C TRP A 389 -17.00 -0.89 10.64
N THR A 390 -17.24 -2.07 11.18
CA THR A 390 -17.43 -3.27 10.35
C THR A 390 -18.65 -3.14 9.45
N ASN A 391 -19.77 -2.60 9.94
CA ASN A 391 -20.97 -2.31 9.16
C ASN A 391 -20.79 -1.28 8.04
N LEU A 392 -19.71 -0.49 8.07
CA LEU A 392 -19.44 0.53 7.07
C LEU A 392 -18.25 0.22 6.16
N ARG A 393 -17.15 -0.32 6.71
CA ARG A 393 -15.81 -0.33 6.08
C ARG A 393 -15.30 -1.70 5.70
N ALA A 394 -15.85 -2.77 6.27
CA ALA A 394 -15.31 -4.11 6.06
C ALA A 394 -16.36 -5.17 5.75
N PHE A 395 -15.93 -6.18 4.99
CA PHE A 395 -16.47 -7.53 5.02
C PHE A 395 -15.43 -8.43 5.71
N ILE A 396 -15.79 -9.05 6.83
CA ILE A 396 -14.85 -9.84 7.65
C ILE A 396 -14.65 -11.21 6.99
N SER A 397 -13.38 -11.60 6.80
CA SER A 397 -13.06 -12.93 6.26
C SER A 397 -12.60 -13.90 7.33
N ASP A 398 -11.79 -13.46 8.29
CA ASP A 398 -11.17 -14.31 9.31
C ASP A 398 -10.62 -13.48 10.48
N SER A 399 -10.34 -14.13 11.61
CA SER A 399 -9.67 -13.50 12.75
C SER A 399 -8.81 -14.49 13.52
N GLU A 400 -7.70 -14.00 14.06
CA GLU A 400 -6.81 -14.76 14.93
C GLU A 400 -6.45 -13.96 16.19
N PRO A 401 -6.09 -14.61 17.32
CA PRO A 401 -5.57 -13.91 18.47
C PRO A 401 -4.33 -13.09 18.11
N PHE A 402 -4.24 -11.85 18.60
CA PHE A 402 -3.04 -11.05 18.41
C PHE A 402 -1.88 -11.70 19.13
N ARG A 403 -0.80 -11.92 18.38
CA ARG A 403 0.48 -12.38 18.90
C ARG A 403 1.53 -11.51 18.26
N SER A 404 2.43 -10.96 19.08
CA SER A 404 3.62 -10.29 18.56
C SER A 404 4.30 -11.18 17.51
N GLY A 405 4.55 -10.61 16.33
CA GLY A 405 5.14 -11.33 15.22
C GLY A 405 6.47 -11.96 15.63
N SER A 406 6.59 -13.29 15.52
CA SER A 406 7.89 -13.94 15.70
C SER A 406 8.88 -13.36 14.69
N LYS A 407 10.19 -13.37 15.00
CA LYS A 407 11.23 -12.96 14.03
C LYS A 407 11.05 -13.65 12.68
N LYS A 408 10.68 -14.94 12.71
CA LYS A 408 10.39 -15.74 11.52
C LYS A 408 9.16 -15.25 10.75
N ALA A 409 8.12 -14.78 11.44
CA ALA A 409 6.93 -14.21 10.81
C ALA A 409 7.24 -12.85 10.13
N ILE A 410 8.05 -12.01 10.79
CA ILE A 410 8.54 -10.76 10.19
C ILE A 410 9.37 -11.08 8.95
N GLU A 411 10.25 -12.07 9.05
CA GLU A 411 11.09 -12.51 7.93
C GLU A 411 10.27 -13.10 6.78
N SER A 412 9.22 -13.89 7.05
CA SER A 412 8.38 -14.50 6.02
C SER A 412 7.44 -13.52 5.34
N THR A 413 6.85 -12.57 6.07
CA THR A 413 5.97 -11.55 5.47
C THR A 413 6.77 -10.55 4.61
N ALA A 414 8.04 -10.35 4.97
CA ALA A 414 8.99 -9.52 4.24
C ALA A 414 9.49 -10.14 2.92
N GLU A 415 9.10 -11.37 2.56
CA GLU A 415 9.58 -12.07 1.36
C GLU A 415 8.96 -11.53 0.05
N LEU A 416 8.04 -10.55 0.10
CA LEU A 416 7.39 -10.00 -1.09
C LEU A 416 8.31 -9.15 -1.96
N THR A 417 9.23 -8.37 -1.36
CA THR A 417 10.38 -7.76 -2.06
C THR A 417 11.58 -7.63 -1.11
N GLY A 418 12.81 -7.66 -1.65
CA GLY A 418 14.01 -7.44 -0.85
C GLY A 418 14.08 -6.06 -0.18
N LEU A 419 13.31 -5.08 -0.66
CA LEU A 419 13.25 -3.75 -0.10
C LEU A 419 12.25 -3.66 1.06
N ASP A 420 11.04 -4.22 0.91
CA ASP A 420 10.05 -4.24 1.99
C ASP A 420 10.64 -4.90 3.25
N LYS A 421 11.46 -5.94 3.09
CA LYS A 421 12.22 -6.54 4.19
C LYS A 421 13.08 -5.54 4.95
N GLU A 422 13.83 -4.71 4.23
CA GLU A 422 14.74 -3.73 4.82
C GLU A 422 13.98 -2.61 5.53
N GLN A 423 12.83 -2.20 4.97
CA GLN A 423 11.90 -1.30 5.64
C GLN A 423 11.39 -1.89 6.96
N GLN A 424 10.93 -3.14 6.95
CA GLN A 424 10.40 -3.79 8.15
C GLN A 424 11.47 -4.01 9.22
N VAL A 425 12.70 -4.38 8.82
CA VAL A 425 13.85 -4.47 9.74
C VAL A 425 14.14 -3.11 10.37
N ALA A 426 14.14 -2.03 9.58
CA ALA A 426 14.39 -0.69 10.08
C ALA A 426 13.33 -0.21 11.07
N ARG A 427 12.06 -0.40 10.73
CA ARG A 427 10.95 -0.04 11.62
C ARG A 427 10.95 -0.87 12.89
N THR A 428 11.21 -2.18 12.80
CA THR A 428 11.32 -3.06 13.98
C THR A 428 12.43 -2.59 14.92
N LYS A 429 13.61 -2.24 14.36
CA LYS A 429 14.71 -1.71 15.16
C LYS A 429 14.34 -0.40 15.84
N LEU A 430 13.77 0.54 15.08
CA LEU A 430 13.34 1.83 15.59
C LEU A 430 12.27 1.70 16.69
N MET A 431 11.30 0.80 16.51
CA MET A 431 10.26 0.50 17.50
C MET A 431 10.84 -0.11 18.78
N LYS A 432 11.83 -1.00 18.68
CA LYS A 432 12.51 -1.55 19.86
C LYS A 432 13.27 -0.48 20.64
N GLU A 433 13.97 0.42 19.96
CA GLU A 433 14.66 1.54 20.61
C GLU A 433 13.67 2.50 21.25
N ILE A 434 12.54 2.80 20.59
CA ILE A 434 11.45 3.60 21.19
C ILE A 434 10.93 2.91 22.45
N VAL A 435 10.53 1.64 22.37
CA VAL A 435 9.98 0.90 23.52
C VAL A 435 10.98 0.83 24.69
N LYS A 436 12.27 0.67 24.40
CA LYS A 436 13.32 0.68 25.43
C LYS A 436 13.35 2.00 26.19
N GLU A 437 13.24 3.12 25.49
CA GLU A 437 13.23 4.45 26.12
C GLU A 437 11.91 4.73 26.84
N VAL A 438 10.79 4.31 26.25
CA VAL A 438 9.46 4.43 26.88
C VAL A 438 9.41 3.70 28.22
N ARG A 439 10.03 2.51 28.32
CA ARG A 439 10.11 1.75 29.59
C ARG A 439 10.92 2.44 30.67
N ASN A 440 11.76 3.41 30.32
CA ASN A 440 12.52 4.21 31.28
C ASN A 440 11.73 5.43 31.79
N ILE A 441 10.67 5.82 31.08
CA ILE A 441 9.68 6.78 31.59
C ILE A 441 8.86 6.04 32.65
N LYS A 442 8.51 6.72 33.77
CA LYS A 442 7.70 6.18 34.89
C LYS A 442 6.55 5.28 34.42
N ASP A 443 6.06 4.43 35.32
CA ASP A 443 4.96 3.48 35.05
C ASP A 443 3.88 4.14 34.16
N LEU A 444 3.66 3.56 32.98
CA LEU A 444 2.67 4.04 32.02
C LEU A 444 1.29 4.10 32.70
N GLY A 445 1.02 3.19 33.64
CA GLY A 445 -0.18 3.20 34.46
C GLY A 445 -0.29 4.46 35.33
N GLU A 446 0.79 4.91 35.97
CA GLU A 446 0.80 6.18 36.72
C GLU A 446 0.57 7.37 35.78
N THR A 447 1.21 7.35 34.60
CA THR A 447 1.08 8.42 33.60
C THR A 447 -0.36 8.53 33.07
N LEU A 448 -1.01 7.39 32.80
CA LEU A 448 -2.39 7.35 32.34
C LEU A 448 -3.40 7.80 33.41
N ASN A 449 -3.02 7.73 34.68
CA ASN A 449 -3.82 8.18 35.81
C ASN A 449 -3.42 9.57 36.34
N ALA A 450 -2.43 10.21 35.72
CA ALA A 450 -1.97 11.54 36.10
C ALA A 450 -3.03 12.62 35.80
N ASP A 451 -2.92 13.79 36.41
CA ASP A 451 -3.74 14.93 36.01
C ASP A 451 -3.41 15.40 34.58
N ASP A 452 -4.30 16.23 34.00
CA ASP A 452 -4.17 16.64 32.60
C ASP A 452 -2.84 17.36 32.31
N HIS A 453 -2.31 18.16 33.25
CA HIS A 453 -1.05 18.85 33.04
C HIS A 453 0.12 17.87 32.96
N ASP A 454 0.22 16.96 33.93
CA ASP A 454 1.27 15.94 33.97
C ASP A 454 1.18 14.96 32.79
N PHE A 455 -0.04 14.63 32.36
CA PHE A 455 -0.28 13.83 31.17
C PHE A 455 0.19 14.56 29.90
N GLN A 456 -0.17 15.83 29.70
CA GLN A 456 0.28 16.59 28.52
C GLN A 456 1.79 16.77 28.50
N GLN A 457 2.41 17.04 29.65
CA GLN A 457 3.86 17.14 29.76
C GLN A 457 4.53 15.80 29.41
N THR A 458 4.02 14.69 29.93
CA THR A 458 4.56 13.36 29.62
C THR A 458 4.38 13.01 28.15
N LYS A 459 3.21 13.31 27.57
CA LYS A 459 2.92 13.16 26.14
C LYS A 459 3.91 13.96 25.28
N TYR A 460 4.16 15.22 25.62
CA TYR A 460 5.14 16.05 24.92
C TYR A 460 6.55 15.46 25.00
N MET A 461 7.00 15.07 26.20
CA MET A 461 8.32 14.45 26.40
C MET A 461 8.46 13.15 25.61
N PHE A 462 7.44 12.31 25.64
CA PHE A 462 7.36 11.05 24.90
C PHE A 462 7.49 11.28 23.40
N THR A 463 6.71 12.21 22.86
CA THR A 463 6.78 12.62 21.45
C THR A 463 8.18 13.10 21.08
N ARG A 464 8.76 14.06 21.82
CA ARG A 464 10.09 14.62 21.50
C ARG A 464 11.19 13.58 21.58
N MET A 465 11.10 12.68 22.55
CA MET A 465 12.00 11.54 22.66
C MET A 465 11.92 10.65 21.41
N ILE A 466 10.72 10.32 20.95
CA ILE A 466 10.53 9.53 19.73
C ILE A 466 11.07 10.26 18.51
N GLU A 467 10.74 11.54 18.32
CA GLU A 467 11.28 12.36 17.23
C GLU A 467 12.79 12.28 17.16
N ASN A 468 13.44 12.50 18.31
CA ASN A 468 14.89 12.45 18.44
C ASN A 468 15.42 11.06 18.10
N LYS A 469 14.75 9.99 18.54
CA LYS A 469 15.16 8.60 18.25
C LYS A 469 15.00 8.25 16.78
N ILE A 470 13.89 8.62 16.16
CA ILE A 470 13.67 8.46 14.71
C ILE A 470 14.78 9.18 13.96
N PHE A 471 15.03 10.44 14.28
CA PHE A 471 16.07 11.24 13.64
C PHE A 471 17.46 10.61 13.80
N LEU A 472 17.84 10.22 15.01
CA LEU A 472 19.15 9.62 15.29
C LEU A 472 19.33 8.29 14.57
N VAL A 473 18.34 7.40 14.60
CA VAL A 473 18.43 6.09 13.93
C VAL A 473 18.51 6.24 12.42
N ILE A 474 17.63 7.05 11.83
CA ILE A 474 17.64 7.25 10.37
C ILE A 474 18.92 7.93 9.91
N LYS A 475 19.27 9.07 10.53
CA LYS A 475 20.46 9.83 10.15
C LYS A 475 21.76 9.07 10.37
N ASN A 476 21.90 8.36 11.49
CA ASN A 476 23.18 7.72 11.82
C ASN A 476 23.32 6.33 11.21
N GLU A 477 22.23 5.62 10.92
CA GLU A 477 22.32 4.25 10.42
C GLU A 477 21.99 4.14 8.94
N TYR A 478 20.88 4.72 8.50
CA TYR A 478 20.33 4.46 7.16
C TYR A 478 20.82 5.45 6.09
N HIS A 479 21.52 6.51 6.48
CA HIS A 479 22.31 7.33 5.54
C HIS A 479 23.69 6.75 5.23
N LYS A 480 24.07 5.62 5.84
CA LYS A 480 25.36 5.00 5.55
C LYS A 480 25.35 4.36 4.14
N PRO A 481 26.53 4.23 3.49
CA PRO A 481 26.62 3.67 2.14
C PRO A 481 26.09 2.23 1.99
N GLU A 482 25.99 1.48 3.10
CA GLU A 482 25.42 0.13 3.17
C GLU A 482 23.90 0.08 2.97
N TYR A 483 23.23 1.22 3.06
CA TYR A 483 21.79 1.38 2.85
C TYR A 483 21.46 2.11 1.54
N ARG A 484 22.37 2.01 0.57
CA ARG A 484 22.15 2.46 -0.80
C ARG A 484 21.64 1.32 -1.65
N LEU A 485 20.91 1.68 -2.70
CA LEU A 485 20.33 0.77 -3.64
C LEU A 485 21.35 0.38 -4.70
N TRP A 486 21.23 -0.83 -5.22
CA TRP A 486 21.92 -1.24 -6.43
C TRP A 486 21.04 -2.16 -7.27
N LEU A 487 21.23 -2.12 -8.58
CA LEU A 487 20.55 -3.00 -9.52
C LEU A 487 21.38 -4.28 -9.65
N CYS A 488 20.80 -5.46 -9.41
CA CYS A 488 21.51 -6.71 -9.63
C CYS A 488 21.80 -6.92 -11.13
N GLY A 489 22.82 -7.73 -11.43
CA GLY A 489 23.11 -8.16 -12.79
C GLY A 489 22.04 -9.10 -13.37
N ALA A 490 22.25 -9.49 -14.63
CA ALA A 490 21.43 -10.47 -15.31
C ALA A 490 21.41 -11.82 -14.55
N PRO A 491 20.33 -12.62 -14.69
CA PRO A 491 19.13 -12.36 -15.49
C PRO A 491 18.04 -11.55 -14.76
N ASN A 492 18.19 -11.31 -13.45
CA ASN A 492 17.06 -10.91 -12.61
C ASN A 492 16.82 -9.39 -12.52
N TYR A 493 17.85 -8.55 -12.75
CA TYR A 493 17.77 -7.08 -12.69
C TYR A 493 16.92 -6.51 -11.53
N GLY A 494 16.98 -7.14 -10.36
CA GLY A 494 16.23 -6.70 -9.18
C GLY A 494 17.00 -5.64 -8.42
N VAL A 495 16.31 -4.63 -7.89
CA VAL A 495 16.94 -3.64 -7.00
C VAL A 495 17.07 -4.20 -5.59
N ARG A 496 18.25 -4.04 -4.99
CA ARG A 496 18.59 -4.51 -3.64
C ARG A 496 19.34 -3.45 -2.85
N VAL A 497 19.47 -3.67 -1.55
CA VAL A 497 20.34 -2.86 -0.67
C VAL A 497 21.80 -3.35 -0.75
N SER A 498 22.75 -2.43 -0.64
CA SER A 498 24.18 -2.62 -0.91
C SER A 498 25.00 -3.27 0.20
N LYS A 499 24.42 -3.63 1.35
CA LYS A 499 25.12 -4.10 2.58
C LYS A 499 26.38 -4.93 2.34
N SER A 500 26.28 -6.03 1.60
CA SER A 500 27.39 -6.96 1.37
C SER A 500 28.37 -6.55 0.26
N TYR A 501 28.05 -5.53 -0.54
CA TYR A 501 28.79 -5.15 -1.74
C TYR A 501 29.17 -3.66 -1.78
N THR A 502 29.02 -2.96 -0.66
CA THR A 502 29.11 -1.49 -0.60
C THR A 502 30.44 -0.93 -1.07
N ASN A 503 31.55 -1.58 -0.74
CA ASN A 503 32.88 -1.11 -1.13
C ASN A 503 33.07 -1.18 -2.66
N VAL A 504 32.67 -2.29 -3.28
CA VAL A 504 32.72 -2.45 -4.74
C VAL A 504 31.74 -1.48 -5.42
N LEU A 505 30.51 -1.37 -4.89
CA LEU A 505 29.46 -0.56 -5.50
C LEU A 505 29.73 0.95 -5.46
N LYS A 506 30.48 1.44 -4.46
CA LYS A 506 30.89 2.86 -4.38
C LYS A 506 31.68 3.32 -5.61
N GLU A 507 32.47 2.43 -6.20
CA GLU A 507 33.26 2.71 -7.41
C GLU A 507 32.45 2.53 -8.70
N LEU A 508 31.34 1.79 -8.60
CA LEU A 508 30.50 1.43 -9.74
C LEU A 508 29.38 2.41 -10.01
N TRP A 509 28.77 2.95 -8.95
CA TRP A 509 27.67 3.89 -9.08
C TRP A 509 28.08 5.11 -9.90
N ILE A 510 27.21 5.49 -10.84
CA ILE A 510 27.41 6.69 -11.64
C ILE A 510 26.57 7.84 -11.13
N ASN A 511 27.00 9.05 -11.47
CA ASN A 511 26.23 10.22 -11.11
C ASN A 511 24.92 10.29 -11.94
N PRO A 512 23.85 10.92 -11.42
CA PRO A 512 22.57 10.99 -12.13
C PRO A 512 22.63 11.65 -13.52
N LYS A 513 23.50 12.65 -13.72
CA LYS A 513 23.64 13.35 -15.01
C LYS A 513 24.23 12.45 -16.08
N GLU A 514 25.20 11.62 -15.71
CA GLU A 514 25.79 10.61 -16.59
C GLU A 514 24.79 9.52 -16.95
N TYR A 515 23.99 9.06 -15.97
CA TYR A 515 22.88 8.13 -16.25
C TYR A 515 21.93 8.71 -17.29
N ASP A 516 21.50 9.97 -17.11
CA ASP A 516 20.55 10.62 -18.02
C ASP A 516 21.17 10.77 -19.42
N LYS A 517 22.44 11.20 -19.52
CA LYS A 517 23.17 11.30 -20.79
C LYS A 517 23.27 9.95 -21.53
N LEU A 518 23.59 8.87 -20.83
CA LEU A 518 23.67 7.53 -21.43
C LEU A 518 22.30 7.05 -21.89
N LYS A 519 21.25 7.30 -21.11
CA LYS A 519 19.89 6.93 -21.46
C LYS A 519 19.39 7.71 -22.68
N GLU A 520 19.66 9.01 -22.73
CA GLU A 520 19.32 9.89 -23.86
C GLU A 520 20.05 9.49 -25.15
N SER A 521 21.26 8.92 -25.05
CA SER A 521 21.99 8.38 -26.21
C SER A 521 21.45 7.04 -26.72
N GLY A 522 20.32 6.54 -26.19
CA GLY A 522 19.72 5.25 -26.55
C GLY A 522 20.43 4.05 -25.93
N THR A 523 21.29 4.24 -24.93
CA THR A 523 21.98 3.12 -24.26
C THR A 523 20.98 2.27 -23.49
N ASP A 524 21.05 0.95 -23.69
CA ASP A 524 20.37 0.00 -22.80
C ASP A 524 21.10 -0.01 -21.44
N MET A 525 20.54 0.74 -20.50
CA MET A 525 21.11 0.91 -19.17
C MET A 525 21.24 -0.40 -18.39
N ARG A 526 20.36 -1.39 -18.61
CA ARG A 526 20.44 -2.69 -17.92
C ARG A 526 21.59 -3.51 -18.45
N LYS A 527 21.75 -3.57 -19.77
CA LYS A 527 22.87 -4.24 -20.41
C LYS A 527 24.20 -3.59 -20.01
N TRP A 528 24.30 -2.27 -20.16
CA TRP A 528 25.49 -1.51 -19.80
C TRP A 528 25.89 -1.70 -18.33
N TRP A 529 24.91 -1.67 -17.42
CA TRP A 529 25.16 -1.89 -16.01
C TRP A 529 25.57 -3.33 -15.70
N GLY A 530 24.95 -4.31 -16.36
CA GLY A 530 25.33 -5.72 -16.28
C GLY A 530 26.80 -5.93 -16.65
N ASP A 531 27.22 -5.42 -17.81
CA ASP A 531 28.61 -5.53 -18.29
C ASP A 531 29.60 -4.89 -17.30
N ARG A 532 29.23 -3.73 -16.74
CA ARG A 532 30.04 -3.00 -15.76
C ARG A 532 30.16 -3.74 -14.42
N ILE A 533 29.07 -4.29 -13.91
CA ILE A 533 29.06 -5.08 -12.67
C ILE A 533 29.85 -6.38 -12.85
N ASP A 534 29.62 -7.11 -13.93
CA ASP A 534 30.20 -8.44 -14.14
C ASP A 534 31.71 -8.38 -14.28
N GLY A 535 32.25 -7.34 -14.93
CA GLY A 535 33.69 -7.11 -14.96
C GLY A 535 34.27 -6.91 -13.56
N LYS A 536 33.67 -6.00 -12.77
CA LYS A 536 34.22 -5.59 -11.47
C LYS A 536 33.97 -6.59 -10.34
N LEU A 537 32.88 -7.36 -10.38
CA LEU A 537 32.66 -8.43 -9.42
C LEU A 537 33.61 -9.60 -9.67
N LYS A 538 33.88 -9.98 -10.93
CA LYS A 538 34.87 -11.02 -11.24
C LYS A 538 36.26 -10.68 -10.70
N ASP A 539 36.73 -9.45 -10.93
CA ASP A 539 38.03 -8.96 -10.43
C ASP A 539 38.16 -9.08 -8.89
N ASN A 540 37.05 -8.85 -8.16
CA ASN A 540 37.03 -8.90 -6.70
C ASN A 540 36.84 -10.31 -6.12
N LEU A 541 36.20 -11.23 -6.85
CA LEU A 541 36.03 -12.63 -6.40
C LEU A 541 37.33 -13.40 -6.53
N ASP A 542 38.07 -13.16 -7.61
CA ASP A 542 39.37 -13.79 -7.85
C ASP A 542 40.42 -13.38 -6.79
N THR A 543 40.24 -12.20 -6.17
CA THR A 543 41.13 -11.69 -5.11
C THR A 543 40.68 -12.03 -3.69
N SER A 544 39.40 -12.32 -3.46
CA SER A 544 38.85 -12.53 -2.11
C SER A 544 38.56 -14.00 -1.75
N GLY A 545 38.60 -14.92 -2.71
CA GLY A 545 38.30 -16.35 -2.47
C GLY A 545 36.86 -16.63 -2.02
N LEU A 546 35.98 -15.61 -2.06
CA LEU A 546 34.58 -15.70 -1.68
C LEU A 546 33.78 -16.27 -2.85
N THR A 547 33.20 -17.46 -2.69
CA THR A 547 32.23 -17.99 -3.65
C THR A 547 30.93 -17.19 -3.53
N ILE A 548 30.47 -16.53 -4.60
CA ILE A 548 29.10 -16.01 -4.63
C ILE A 548 28.19 -17.22 -4.53
N VAL A 549 27.48 -17.35 -3.41
CA VAL A 549 26.22 -18.10 -3.40
C VAL A 549 25.29 -17.28 -4.28
N THR A 550 25.31 -17.56 -5.59
CA THR A 550 24.29 -17.08 -6.50
C THR A 550 23.03 -17.66 -5.91
N GLY A 551 22.26 -16.80 -5.23
CA GLY A 551 21.06 -17.23 -4.51
C GLY A 551 20.31 -18.13 -5.46
N THR A 552 20.25 -19.42 -5.11
CA THR A 552 19.70 -20.45 -5.97
C THR A 552 18.41 -19.89 -6.51
N SER A 553 18.30 -19.78 -7.84
CA SER A 553 16.99 -19.69 -8.48
C SER A 553 16.10 -20.69 -7.74
N PRO A 554 14.89 -20.33 -7.27
CA PRO A 554 14.00 -21.32 -6.71
C PRO A 554 13.95 -22.45 -7.73
N GLN A 555 14.56 -23.60 -7.39
CA GLN A 555 14.57 -24.73 -8.29
C GLN A 555 13.10 -25.01 -8.59
N PRO A 556 12.68 -25.14 -9.87
CA PRO A 556 11.32 -25.55 -10.16
C PRO A 556 11.08 -26.83 -9.37
N LEU A 557 10.15 -26.78 -8.43
CA LEU A 557 9.74 -27.91 -7.60
C LEU A 557 9.48 -29.08 -8.55
N ASN A 558 10.36 -30.07 -8.53
CA ASN A 558 10.20 -31.28 -9.33
C ASN A 558 9.00 -32.03 -8.75
N LEU A 559 7.84 -31.88 -9.39
CA LEU A 559 6.55 -32.45 -8.98
C LEU A 559 6.58 -33.98 -8.79
N ARG A 560 7.64 -34.67 -9.23
CA ARG A 560 7.84 -36.11 -8.99
C ARG A 560 8.20 -36.46 -7.54
N ASP A 561 8.78 -35.56 -6.76
CA ASP A 561 9.23 -35.88 -5.39
C ASP A 561 8.11 -35.79 -4.33
N LEU A 562 6.97 -35.18 -4.66
CA LEU A 562 5.80 -35.13 -3.75
C LEU A 562 4.96 -36.41 -3.78
N THR A 563 5.06 -37.22 -4.85
CA THR A 563 4.31 -38.48 -4.98
C THR A 563 4.84 -39.63 -4.14
N ASN A 564 6.09 -39.55 -3.62
CA ASN A 564 6.71 -40.64 -2.86
C ASN A 564 6.72 -40.41 -1.33
N ARG A 565 6.13 -39.32 -0.83
CA ARG A 565 5.97 -39.06 0.63
C ARG A 565 4.54 -39.25 1.16
N GLN A 566 3.66 -39.86 0.36
CA GLN A 566 2.33 -40.33 0.79
C GLN A 566 2.13 -41.84 0.54
N LYS A 567 3.17 -42.61 0.85
CA LYS A 567 3.10 -44.00 1.27
C LYS A 567 3.94 -44.13 2.52
#